data_AF-A0A6I9MW92-F1
#
_entry.id   AF-A0A6I9MW92-F1
#
_cell.length_a   1.000
_cell.length_b   1.000
_cell.length_c   1.000
_cell.angle_alpha   90.00
_cell.angle_beta   90.00
_cell.angle_gamma   90.00
#
_symmetry.space_group_name_H-M   'P 1'
#
loop_
_entity.id
_entity.type
_entity.pdbx_description
1 polymer ?
#
loop_
_entity_poly.entity_id
_entity_poly.type
_entity_poly.pdbx_seq_one_letter_code
_entity_poly.pdbx_strand_id
1 'polypeptide(L)'
;MALKPYDLRRRLYVIFRGEEGLDYGGLAREWFFLLSHEVLNPMYCLFEYAGKSNYCLQINPASAINPDHLSYFCFIGRFIAMALFHGKFIDTGFSLPFYKRMLNKKLILKDLESIDPEFYNSLIWIRDNNIEECGLEMYFSVDMEILGKITSHDLKPDGTNVLVTEENKEEYIG
;
A
#
# COMPACT_ATOMS: atom_id res chain seq x y z
N MET A 1 13.61 -9.01 -15.24
CA MET A 1 13.11 -7.87 -16.04
C MET A 1 14.23 -7.38 -16.96
N ALA A 2 14.12 -7.59 -18.28
CA ALA A 2 15.26 -7.47 -19.21
C ALA A 2 15.53 -6.06 -19.76
N LEU A 3 14.50 -5.19 -19.79
CA LEU A 3 14.63 -3.82 -20.31
C LEU A 3 15.19 -2.86 -19.26
N LYS A 4 16.08 -1.96 -19.70
CA LYS A 4 16.56 -0.87 -18.87
C LYS A 4 15.46 0.19 -18.73
N PRO A 5 15.34 0.87 -17.58
CA PRO A 5 14.24 1.81 -17.32
C PRO A 5 14.09 2.93 -18.37
N TYR A 6 15.19 3.42 -18.95
CA TYR A 6 15.15 4.47 -19.96
C TYR A 6 14.61 3.99 -21.31
N ASP A 7 14.70 2.70 -21.62
CA ASP A 7 14.17 2.15 -22.88
C ASP A 7 12.63 2.15 -22.87
N LEU A 8 12.01 2.09 -21.70
CA LEU A 8 10.55 2.16 -21.52
C LEU A 8 9.96 3.55 -21.81
N ARG A 9 10.81 4.57 -21.96
CA ARG A 9 10.40 5.94 -22.34
C ARG A 9 10.20 6.09 -23.85
N ARG A 10 10.68 5.12 -24.65
CA ARG A 10 10.43 5.10 -26.09
C ARG A 10 8.96 4.86 -26.36
N ARG A 11 8.49 5.22 -27.56
CA ARG A 11 7.11 4.98 -27.97
C ARG A 11 6.74 3.50 -27.78
N LEU A 12 5.72 3.25 -26.97
CA LEU A 12 5.27 1.90 -26.67
C LEU A 12 4.36 1.39 -27.79
N TYR A 13 4.73 0.25 -28.35
CA TYR A 13 3.91 -0.52 -29.28
C TYR A 13 3.60 -1.86 -28.63
N VAL A 14 2.32 -2.12 -28.38
CA VAL A 14 1.85 -3.41 -27.87
C VAL A 14 1.34 -4.23 -29.05
N ILE A 15 1.78 -5.47 -29.13
CA ILE A 15 1.36 -6.43 -30.16
C ILE A 15 0.82 -7.66 -29.42
N PHE A 16 -0.48 -7.90 -29.56
CA PHE A 16 -1.10 -9.13 -29.07
C PHE A 16 -0.78 -10.27 -30.04
N ARG A 17 -0.22 -11.36 -29.53
CA ARG A 17 0.14 -12.50 -30.37
C ARG A 17 -1.13 -13.16 -30.90
N GLY A 18 -1.22 -13.31 -32.23
CA GLY A 18 -2.38 -13.92 -32.89
C GLY A 18 -3.48 -12.94 -33.29
N GLU A 19 -3.31 -11.64 -33.03
CA GLU A 19 -4.27 -10.60 -33.43
C GLU A 19 -3.63 -9.62 -34.42
N GLU A 20 -4.34 -9.33 -35.52
CA GLU A 20 -3.95 -8.28 -36.46
C GLU A 20 -4.44 -6.91 -35.95
N GLY A 21 -3.62 -6.29 -35.11
CA GLY A 21 -3.89 -4.97 -34.57
C GLY A 21 -3.41 -3.84 -35.49
N LEU A 22 -4.34 -3.13 -36.13
CA LEU A 22 -4.02 -1.93 -36.93
C LEU A 22 -3.96 -0.65 -36.08
N ASP A 23 -4.73 -0.59 -34.98
CA ASP A 23 -4.75 0.55 -34.05
C ASP A 23 -3.85 0.33 -32.83
N TYR A 24 -2.57 0.68 -32.97
CA TYR A 24 -1.59 0.61 -31.89
C TYR A 24 -1.96 1.44 -30.64
N GLY A 25 -2.79 2.49 -30.79
CA GLY A 25 -3.23 3.34 -29.69
C GLY A 25 -4.27 2.66 -28.81
N GLY A 26 -5.24 1.99 -29.45
CA GLY A 26 -6.26 1.16 -28.82
C GLY A 26 -5.67 -0.06 -28.11
N LEU A 27 -4.79 -0.81 -28.79
CA LEU A 27 -4.13 -1.99 -28.19
C LEU A 27 -3.31 -1.65 -26.95
N ALA A 28 -2.58 -0.53 -26.98
CA ALA A 28 -1.83 -0.09 -25.80
C ALA A 28 -2.78 0.25 -24.65
N ARG A 29 -3.92 0.90 -24.92
CA ARG A 29 -4.91 1.24 -23.88
C ARG A 29 -5.49 -0.02 -23.25
N GLU A 30 -5.88 -0.99 -24.07
CA GLU A 30 -6.40 -2.28 -23.62
C GLU A 30 -5.36 -3.05 -22.79
N TRP A 31 -4.10 -3.07 -23.23
CA TRP A 31 -3.03 -3.72 -22.48
C TRP A 31 -2.80 -3.10 -21.09
N PHE A 32 -2.80 -1.76 -20.98
CA PHE A 32 -2.72 -1.11 -19.67
C PHE A 32 -3.92 -1.46 -18.78
N PHE A 33 -5.12 -1.53 -19.36
CA PHE A 33 -6.33 -1.91 -18.63
C PHE A 33 -6.26 -3.36 -18.13
N LEU A 34 -5.96 -4.32 -19.00
CA LEU A 34 -5.85 -5.75 -18.65
C LEU A 34 -4.75 -5.99 -17.62
N LEU A 35 -3.55 -5.43 -17.84
CA LEU A 35 -2.44 -5.60 -16.93
C LEU A 35 -2.72 -4.95 -15.57
N SER A 36 -3.47 -3.84 -15.54
CA SER A 36 -3.87 -3.22 -14.27
C SER A 36 -4.76 -4.13 -13.43
N HIS A 37 -5.59 -4.98 -14.03
CA HIS A 37 -6.35 -5.98 -13.29
C HIS A 37 -5.47 -7.16 -12.84
N GLU A 38 -4.58 -7.63 -13.70
CA GLU A 38 -3.70 -8.76 -13.40
C GLU A 38 -2.74 -8.48 -12.24
N VAL A 39 -2.24 -7.26 -12.08
CA VAL A 39 -1.37 -6.93 -10.93
C VAL A 39 -2.08 -7.04 -9.58
N LEU A 40 -3.42 -7.09 -9.58
CA LEU A 40 -4.26 -7.25 -8.39
C LEU A 40 -4.67 -8.70 -8.14
N ASN A 41 -4.24 -9.64 -8.99
CA ASN A 41 -4.61 -11.03 -8.86
C ASN A 41 -4.12 -11.57 -7.48
N PRO A 42 -5.04 -12.04 -6.60
CA PRO A 42 -4.69 -12.52 -5.27
C PRO A 42 -3.67 -13.67 -5.26
N MET A 43 -3.57 -14.41 -6.36
CA MET A 43 -2.63 -15.52 -6.53
C MET A 43 -1.17 -15.07 -6.45
N TYR A 44 -0.85 -13.80 -6.75
CA TYR A 44 0.50 -13.28 -6.60
C TYR A 44 0.84 -12.85 -5.16
N CYS A 45 -0.17 -12.75 -4.28
CA CYS A 45 -0.06 -12.33 -2.89
C CYS A 45 0.62 -10.96 -2.67
N LEU A 46 0.50 -10.04 -3.64
CA LEU A 46 1.20 -8.74 -3.61
C LEU A 46 0.44 -7.66 -2.85
N PHE A 47 -0.88 -7.61 -3.04
CA PHE A 47 -1.75 -6.61 -2.45
C PHE A 47 -2.90 -7.27 -1.71
N GLU A 48 -3.49 -6.52 -0.80
CA GLU A 48 -4.70 -6.87 -0.09
C GLU A 48 -5.62 -5.64 -0.01
N TYR A 49 -6.89 -5.87 0.29
CA TYR A 49 -7.84 -4.79 0.53
C TYR A 49 -7.70 -4.29 1.97
N ALA A 50 -7.54 -2.99 2.11
CA ALA A 50 -7.63 -2.29 3.37
C ALA A 50 -9.10 -2.23 3.81
N GLY A 51 -9.41 -2.88 4.93
CA GLY A 51 -10.74 -2.92 5.51
C GLY A 51 -11.77 -3.69 4.66
N LYS A 52 -13.05 -3.32 4.80
CA LYS A 52 -14.20 -4.00 4.19
C LYS A 52 -14.53 -3.52 2.76
N SER A 53 -13.79 -2.53 2.24
CA SER A 53 -14.07 -1.90 0.95
C SER A 53 -13.14 -2.45 -0.14
N ASN A 54 -13.71 -2.89 -1.26
CA ASN A 54 -12.96 -3.37 -2.43
C ASN A 54 -12.23 -2.25 -3.20
N TYR A 55 -12.13 -1.04 -2.64
CA TYR A 55 -11.58 0.14 -3.32
C TYR A 55 -10.25 0.63 -2.74
N CYS A 56 -9.81 0.12 -1.59
CA CYS A 56 -8.58 0.57 -0.95
C CYS A 56 -7.54 -0.55 -0.99
N LEU A 57 -6.68 -0.57 -2.01
CA LEU A 57 -5.57 -1.53 -2.05
C LEU A 57 -4.37 -1.04 -1.23
N GLN A 58 -3.77 -1.97 -0.49
CA GLN A 58 -2.49 -1.79 0.21
C GLN A 58 -1.55 -2.96 -0.07
N ILE A 59 -0.25 -2.75 0.17
CA ILE A 59 0.75 -3.81 0.06
C ILE A 59 0.44 -4.86 1.13
N ASN A 60 0.38 -6.13 0.73
CA ASN A 60 0.20 -7.23 1.68
C ASN A 60 1.48 -7.38 2.53
N PRO A 61 1.41 -7.22 3.87
CA PRO A 61 2.56 -7.42 4.76
C PRO A 61 3.15 -8.84 4.66
N ALA A 62 2.32 -9.83 4.33
CA ALA A 62 2.69 -11.21 4.09
C ALA A 62 3.17 -11.50 2.65
N SER A 63 3.36 -10.48 1.81
CA SER A 63 3.79 -10.67 0.41
C SER A 63 5.12 -11.44 0.26
N ALA A 64 5.94 -11.48 1.30
CA ALA A 64 7.17 -12.28 1.35
C ALA A 64 6.93 -13.80 1.18
N ILE A 65 5.69 -14.28 1.31
CA ILE A 65 5.32 -15.66 0.94
C ILE A 65 5.63 -15.96 -0.53
N ASN A 66 5.55 -14.93 -1.38
CA ASN A 66 6.03 -14.99 -2.76
C ASN A 66 7.52 -14.59 -2.77
N PRO A 67 8.44 -15.51 -3.09
CA PRO A 67 9.88 -15.23 -3.05
C PRO A 67 10.30 -14.14 -4.05
N ASP A 68 9.52 -13.91 -5.10
CA ASP A 68 9.79 -12.91 -6.13
C ASP A 68 9.06 -11.57 -5.89
N HIS A 69 8.37 -11.40 -4.76
CA HIS A 69 7.49 -10.23 -4.52
C HIS A 69 8.18 -8.87 -4.74
N LEU A 70 9.46 -8.72 -4.36
CA LEU A 70 10.23 -7.49 -4.60
C LEU A 70 10.42 -7.20 -6.10
N SER A 71 10.67 -8.24 -6.91
CA SER A 71 10.78 -8.13 -8.35
C SER A 71 9.45 -7.73 -8.99
N TYR A 72 8.34 -8.28 -8.47
CA TYR A 72 6.99 -7.89 -8.86
C TYR A 72 6.67 -6.44 -8.48
N PHE A 73 6.99 -5.98 -7.27
CA PHE A 73 6.78 -4.57 -6.90
C PHE A 73 7.62 -3.62 -7.75
N CYS A 74 8.85 -3.98 -8.08
CA CYS A 74 9.66 -3.23 -9.02
C CYS A 74 9.00 -3.15 -10.42
N PHE A 75 8.37 -4.23 -10.86
CA PHE A 75 7.65 -4.30 -12.14
C PHE A 75 6.45 -3.38 -12.14
N ILE A 76 5.61 -3.50 -11.11
CA ILE A 76 4.40 -2.70 -10.93
C ILE A 76 4.76 -1.22 -10.84
N GLY A 77 5.83 -0.87 -10.12
CA GLY A 77 6.32 0.51 -10.07
C GLY A 77 6.71 1.05 -11.45
N ARG A 78 7.40 0.25 -12.28
CA ARG A 78 7.70 0.63 -13.67
C ARG A 78 6.43 0.71 -14.53
N PHE A 79 5.49 -0.20 -14.34
CA PHE A 79 4.20 -0.23 -15.05
C PHE A 79 3.37 1.03 -14.78
N ILE A 80 3.20 1.41 -13.51
CA ILE A 80 2.49 2.64 -13.11
C ILE A 80 3.21 3.86 -13.67
N ALA A 81 4.55 3.90 -13.59
CA ALA A 81 5.33 4.99 -14.15
C ALA A 81 5.19 5.08 -15.68
N MET A 82 5.12 3.95 -16.38
CA MET A 82 4.86 3.91 -17.82
C MET A 82 3.45 4.41 -18.17
N ALA A 83 2.43 4.03 -17.39
CA ALA A 83 1.07 4.49 -17.60
C ALA A 83 1.01 6.02 -17.52
N LEU A 84 1.59 6.59 -16.45
CA LEU A 84 1.71 8.04 -16.28
C LEU A 84 2.51 8.71 -17.41
N PHE A 85 3.67 8.16 -17.77
CA PHE A 85 4.55 8.74 -18.79
C PHE A 85 3.92 8.76 -20.19
N HIS A 86 3.20 7.69 -20.56
CA HIS A 86 2.55 7.55 -21.88
C HIS A 86 1.11 8.07 -21.91
N GLY A 87 0.62 8.68 -20.82
CA GLY A 87 -0.74 9.24 -20.74
C GLY A 87 -1.83 8.18 -20.85
N LYS A 88 -1.63 7.02 -20.21
CA LYS A 88 -2.57 5.90 -20.18
C LYS A 88 -3.17 5.75 -18.78
N PHE A 89 -4.45 5.43 -18.74
CA PHE A 89 -5.15 5.14 -17.49
C PHE A 89 -4.97 3.68 -17.11
N ILE A 90 -4.94 3.42 -15.81
CA ILE A 90 -4.96 2.09 -15.19
C ILE A 90 -6.18 2.03 -14.29
N ASP A 91 -6.79 0.86 -14.20
CA ASP A 91 -7.99 0.63 -13.39
C ASP A 91 -7.63 -0.02 -12.04
N THR A 92 -6.55 0.48 -11.42
CA THR A 92 -6.07 0.03 -10.12
C THR A 92 -6.30 1.11 -9.08
N GLY A 93 -7.21 0.86 -8.14
CA GLY A 93 -7.52 1.76 -7.02
C GLY A 93 -6.53 1.60 -5.87
N PHE A 94 -5.40 2.29 -5.90
CA PHE A 94 -4.56 2.43 -4.70
C PHE A 94 -5.19 3.38 -3.69
N SER A 95 -4.94 3.14 -2.40
CA SER A 95 -5.39 4.04 -1.34
C SER A 95 -4.72 5.42 -1.43
N LEU A 96 -5.39 6.46 -0.91
CA LEU A 96 -4.80 7.81 -0.85
C LEU A 96 -3.43 7.82 -0.13
N PRO A 97 -3.22 7.07 0.96
CA PRO A 97 -1.93 7.02 1.64
C PRO A 97 -0.83 6.39 0.80
N PHE A 98 -1.16 5.43 -0.08
CA PHE A 98 -0.22 4.90 -1.05
C PHE A 98 0.30 5.99 -2.00
N TYR A 99 -0.60 6.82 -2.56
CA TYR A 99 -0.21 7.95 -3.40
C TYR A 99 0.60 9.01 -2.62
N LYS A 100 0.24 9.28 -1.36
CA LYS A 100 1.04 10.20 -0.51
C LYS A 100 2.46 9.69 -0.31
N ARG A 101 2.64 8.38 -0.11
CA ARG A 101 3.97 7.75 -0.03
C ARG A 101 4.77 7.92 -1.33
N MET A 102 4.14 7.73 -2.49
CA MET A 102 4.80 7.99 -3.79
C MET A 102 5.27 9.45 -3.94
N LEU A 103 4.51 10.40 -3.38
CA LEU A 103 4.83 11.83 -3.39
C LEU A 103 5.76 12.27 -2.25
N ASN A 104 6.25 11.33 -1.44
CA ASN A 104 7.06 11.60 -0.25
C ASN A 104 6.40 12.58 0.74
N LYS A 105 5.06 12.51 0.88
CA LYS A 105 4.29 13.31 1.84
C LYS A 105 4.14 12.56 3.16
N LYS A 106 4.23 13.28 4.29
CA LYS A 106 3.94 12.71 5.62
C LYS A 106 2.49 12.23 5.65
N LEU A 107 2.27 11.03 6.18
CA LEU A 107 0.92 10.55 6.50
C LEU A 107 0.44 11.23 7.77
N ILE A 108 -0.85 11.55 7.82
CA ILE A 108 -1.51 12.16 8.98
C ILE A 108 -2.57 11.22 9.53
N LEU A 109 -2.98 11.40 10.79
CA LEU A 109 -4.01 10.56 11.44
C LEU A 109 -5.28 10.41 10.57
N LYS A 110 -5.72 11.50 9.93
CA LYS A 110 -6.89 11.51 9.05
C LYS A 110 -6.78 10.56 7.84
N ASP A 111 -5.58 10.19 7.44
CA ASP A 111 -5.37 9.22 6.35
C ASP A 111 -5.87 7.82 6.73
N LEU A 112 -5.83 7.48 8.02
CA LEU A 112 -6.31 6.20 8.53
C LEU A 112 -7.84 6.08 8.44
N GLU A 113 -8.57 7.18 8.54
CA GLU A 113 -10.04 7.19 8.43
C GLU A 113 -10.54 6.51 7.14
N SER A 114 -9.77 6.62 6.05
CA SER A 114 -10.11 6.01 4.76
C SER A 114 -9.70 4.55 4.60
N ILE A 115 -8.72 4.09 5.40
CA ILE A 115 -8.12 2.74 5.31
C ILE A 115 -8.74 1.82 6.35
N ASP A 116 -8.72 2.27 7.60
CA ASP A 116 -9.17 1.54 8.77
C ASP A 116 -9.91 2.51 9.71
N PRO A 117 -11.23 2.69 9.49
CA PRO A 117 -12.05 3.54 10.35
C PRO A 117 -12.10 3.07 11.80
N GLU A 118 -12.00 1.76 12.04
CA GLU A 118 -12.07 1.19 13.40
C GLU A 118 -10.80 1.56 14.18
N PHE A 119 -9.63 1.41 13.56
CA PHE A 119 -8.35 1.84 14.14
C PHE A 119 -8.24 3.37 14.26
N TYR A 120 -8.75 4.12 13.27
CA TYR A 120 -8.82 5.58 13.38
C TYR A 120 -9.63 6.02 14.60
N ASN A 121 -10.81 5.44 14.80
CA ASN A 121 -11.68 5.77 15.93
C ASN A 121 -11.05 5.40 17.28
N SER A 122 -10.30 4.30 17.36
CA SER A 122 -9.60 3.93 18.60
C SER A 122 -8.51 4.95 18.96
N LEU A 123 -7.74 5.43 17.98
CA LEU A 123 -6.73 6.47 18.21
C LEU A 123 -7.36 7.82 18.58
N ILE A 124 -8.47 8.20 17.94
CA ILE A 124 -9.23 9.39 18.32
C ILE A 124 -9.75 9.27 19.76
N TRP A 125 -10.23 8.10 20.14
CA TRP A 125 -10.69 7.85 21.50
C TRP A 125 -9.53 7.97 22.51
N ILE A 126 -8.36 7.40 22.22
CA ILE A 126 -7.16 7.52 23.07
C ILE A 126 -6.75 8.99 23.23
N ARG A 127 -6.81 9.77 22.15
CA ARG A 127 -6.51 11.20 22.19
C ARG A 127 -7.45 11.97 23.12
N ASP A 128 -8.75 11.72 22.99
CA ASP A 128 -9.80 12.55 23.59
C ASP A 128 -10.21 12.10 25.01
N ASN A 129 -9.73 10.94 25.49
CA ASN A 129 -10.04 10.39 26.81
C ASN A 129 -8.78 10.25 27.68
N ASN A 130 -8.98 10.17 29.00
CA ASN A 130 -7.91 9.89 29.95
C ASN A 130 -7.64 8.37 30.00
N ILE A 131 -6.50 7.93 29.46
CA ILE A 131 -6.14 6.50 29.37
C ILE A 131 -5.76 5.91 30.74
N GLU A 132 -5.21 6.74 31.64
CA GLU A 132 -4.78 6.32 32.97
C GLU A 132 -5.98 6.02 33.87
N GLU A 133 -7.04 6.84 33.79
CA GLU A 133 -8.31 6.60 34.49
C GLU A 133 -9.03 5.34 33.99
N CYS A 134 -8.81 5.00 32.72
CA CYS A 134 -9.41 3.83 32.08
C CYS A 134 -8.63 2.53 32.36
N GLY A 135 -7.46 2.60 32.99
CA GLY A 135 -6.61 1.43 33.27
C GLY A 135 -6.09 0.73 32.01
N LEU A 136 -5.93 1.48 30.91
CA LEU A 136 -5.38 0.97 29.66
C LEU A 136 -3.85 0.96 29.72
N GLU A 137 -3.26 -0.22 29.87
CA GLU A 137 -1.82 -0.40 29.75
C GLU A 137 -1.43 -0.54 28.28
N MET A 138 -0.84 0.52 27.73
CA MET A 138 -0.31 0.56 26.37
C MET A 138 1.17 0.90 26.41
N TYR A 139 1.93 0.38 25.46
CA TYR A 139 3.37 0.64 25.31
C TYR A 139 3.66 1.19 23.91
N PHE A 140 4.83 1.78 23.70
CA PHE A 140 5.29 2.25 22.39
C PHE A 140 5.70 1.08 21.48
N SER A 141 4.83 0.09 21.34
CA SER A 141 5.01 -1.10 20.51
C SER A 141 3.67 -1.50 19.87
N VAL A 142 3.73 -2.09 18.68
CA VAL A 142 2.57 -2.63 17.98
C VAL A 142 2.78 -4.10 17.66
N ASP A 143 1.76 -4.91 17.91
CA ASP A 143 1.74 -6.31 17.51
C ASP A 143 1.24 -6.44 16.08
N MET A 144 2.01 -7.13 15.25
CA MET A 144 1.63 -7.47 13.88
C MET A 144 1.50 -8.98 13.77
N GLU A 145 0.34 -9.44 13.31
CA GLU A 145 0.14 -10.84 12.94
C GLU A 145 0.40 -11.03 11.45
N ILE A 146 1.45 -11.79 11.12
CA ILE A 146 1.81 -12.11 9.75
C ILE A 146 1.89 -13.63 9.63
N LEU A 147 1.01 -14.21 8.79
CA LEU A 147 0.92 -15.66 8.57
C LEU A 147 0.73 -16.48 9.86
N GLY A 148 -0.10 -15.99 10.78
CA GLY A 148 -0.40 -16.65 12.07
C GLY A 148 0.70 -16.52 13.12
N LYS A 149 1.78 -15.79 12.82
CA LYS A 149 2.83 -15.46 13.78
C LYS A 149 2.66 -14.01 14.23
N ILE A 150 2.53 -13.81 15.54
CA ILE A 150 2.50 -12.49 16.16
C ILE A 150 3.94 -12.04 16.41
N THR A 151 4.29 -10.85 15.95
CA THR A 151 5.56 -10.18 16.22
C THR A 151 5.32 -8.77 16.70
N SER A 152 5.90 -8.42 17.85
CA SER A 152 5.86 -7.07 18.41
C SER A 152 6.95 -6.20 17.78
N HIS A 153 6.59 -4.97 17.42
CA HIS A 153 7.49 -3.99 16.83
C HIS A 153 7.48 -2.70 17.64
N ASP A 154 8.66 -2.29 18.08
CA ASP A 154 8.88 -1.02 18.74
C ASP A 154 8.60 0.18 17.80
N LEU A 155 7.77 1.12 18.27
CA LEU A 155 7.47 2.38 17.59
C LEU A 155 8.58 3.41 17.77
N LYS A 156 9.37 3.26 18.84
CA LYS A 156 10.59 4.03 19.13
C LYS A 156 11.61 3.15 19.84
N PRO A 157 12.89 3.53 19.93
CA PRO A 157 13.91 2.71 20.59
C PRO A 157 13.47 2.29 22.00
N ASP A 158 13.51 0.98 22.27
CA ASP A 158 13.08 0.38 23.54
C ASP A 158 11.59 0.57 23.87
N GLY A 159 10.75 0.75 22.84
CA GLY A 159 9.35 1.15 22.95
C GLY A 159 8.46 0.17 23.72
N THR A 160 8.75 -1.13 23.66
CA THR A 160 8.05 -2.17 24.45
C THR A 160 8.19 -1.93 25.97
N ASN A 161 9.23 -1.23 26.43
CA ASN A 161 9.44 -0.89 27.84
C ASN A 161 8.96 0.53 28.20
N VAL A 162 8.45 1.30 27.24
CA VAL A 162 7.96 2.67 27.46
C VAL A 162 6.45 2.66 27.49
N LEU A 163 5.88 2.92 28.68
CA LEU A 163 4.44 3.04 28.89
C LEU A 163 3.91 4.32 28.23
N VAL A 164 2.73 4.22 27.62
CA VAL A 164 1.97 5.37 27.13
C VAL A 164 1.23 6.00 28.30
N THR A 165 1.42 7.29 28.50
CA THR A 165 0.84 8.11 29.57
C THR A 165 0.09 9.30 28.96
N GLU A 166 -0.67 10.04 29.78
CA GLU A 166 -1.33 11.27 29.31
C GLU A 166 -0.35 12.31 28.75
N GLU A 167 0.89 12.33 29.28
CA GLU A 167 1.93 13.27 28.84
C GLU A 167 2.53 12.92 27.47
N ASN A 168 2.52 11.63 27.09
CA ASN A 168 3.20 11.16 25.89
C ASN A 168 2.27 10.54 24.83
N LYS A 169 0.96 10.47 25.08
CA LYS A 169 -0.01 9.86 24.14
C LYS A 169 -0.07 10.55 22.78
N GLU A 170 0.19 11.86 22.70
CA GLU A 170 0.26 12.58 21.42
C GLU A 170 1.45 12.10 20.57
N GLU A 171 2.59 11.79 21.21
CA GLU A 171 3.75 11.20 20.53
C GLU A 171 3.44 9.80 20.00
N TYR A 172 2.70 9.01 20.78
CA TYR A 172 2.25 7.68 20.40
C TYR A 172 1.34 7.71 19.15
N ILE A 173 0.50 8.74 19.01
CA ILE A 173 -0.44 8.90 17.88
C ILE A 173 0.24 9.48 16.61
N GLY A 174 1.20 10.42 16.75
CA GLY A 174 2.17 10.80 15.71
C GLY A 174 2.12 12.20 15.06
#